data_AF-A0A3C0C6G1-F1
#
_entry.id   AF-A0A3C0C6G1-F1
#
_cell.length_a   1.000
_cell.length_b   1.000
_cell.length_c   1.000
_cell.angle_alpha   90.00
_cell.angle_beta   90.00
_cell.angle_gamma   90.00
#
_symmetry.space_group_name_H-M   'P 1'
#
loop_
_entity.id
_entity.type
_entity.pdbx_description
1 polymer ?
#
loop_
_entity_poly.entity_id
_entity_poly.type
_entity_poly.pdbx_seq_one_letter_code
_entity_poly.pdbx_strand_id
1 'polypeptide(L)' 'IPHVTRGGLDTAAVRMPDNAIALELIRAAGVPIAAPSANRSGRPSPTDAATVREDIGDAVLMVLDGGPTKVGL' A
#
# COMPACT_ATOMS: atom_id res chain seq x y z
N ILE A 1 17.98 0.44 4.04
CA ILE A 1 16.80 0.87 3.26
C ILE A 1 17.27 1.76 2.12
N PRO A 2 16.93 1.48 0.85
CA PRO A 2 17.33 2.32 -0.29
C PRO A 2 16.98 3.80 -0.10
N HIS A 3 17.79 4.72 -0.65
CA HIS A 3 17.53 6.17 -0.54
C HIS A 3 16.19 6.56 -1.17
N VAL A 4 15.81 5.93 -2.29
CA VAL A 4 14.55 6.18 -2.99
C VAL A 4 13.32 5.91 -2.13
N THR A 5 13.38 4.92 -1.23
CA THR A 5 12.30 4.58 -0.30
C THR A 5 12.13 5.63 0.81
N ARG A 6 13.17 6.42 1.08
CA ARG A 6 13.23 7.42 2.15
C ARG A 6 13.18 8.86 1.62
N GLY A 7 12.90 9.06 0.33
CA GLY A 7 12.95 10.38 -0.29
C GLY A 7 14.32 11.05 -0.21
N GLY A 8 15.40 10.26 -0.17
CA GLY A 8 16.78 10.76 -0.03
C GLY A 8 17.21 11.08 1.41
N LEU A 9 16.34 10.90 2.41
CA LEU A 9 16.61 11.24 3.81
C LEU A 9 17.41 10.16 4.57
N ASP A 10 18.03 10.55 5.67
CA ASP A 10 18.73 9.65 6.59
C ASP A 10 17.78 8.81 7.47
N THR A 11 16.54 9.28 7.67
CA THR A 11 15.51 8.61 8.47
C THR A 11 14.51 7.83 7.61
N ALA A 12 13.77 6.90 8.23
CA ALA A 12 12.74 6.10 7.57
C ALA A 12 11.47 6.04 8.43
N ALA A 13 10.31 6.08 7.78
CA ALA A 13 9.04 5.78 8.42
C ALA A 13 8.78 4.26 8.40
N VAL A 14 8.39 3.69 9.54
CA VAL A 14 8.08 2.27 9.69
C VAL A 14 6.74 2.13 10.39
N ARG A 15 5.91 1.17 9.94
CA ARG A 15 4.66 0.78 10.60
C ARG A 15 4.46 -0.73 10.50
N MET A 16 3.73 -1.30 11.46
CA MET A 16 3.20 -2.65 11.38
C MET A 16 1.68 -2.55 11.19
N PRO A 17 1.13 -2.99 10.05
CA PRO A 17 -0.29 -2.79 9.76
C PRO A 17 -1.15 -3.66 10.67
N ASP A 18 -2.21 -3.08 11.24
CA ASP A 18 -3.26 -3.83 11.94
C ASP A 18 -4.29 -4.36 10.93
N ASN A 19 -3.83 -5.27 10.05
CA ASN A 19 -4.66 -5.92 9.03
C ASN A 19 -4.08 -7.30 8.71
N ALA A 20 -4.87 -8.36 8.91
CA ALA A 20 -4.44 -9.74 8.72
C ALA A 20 -3.94 -10.02 7.30
N ILE A 21 -4.61 -9.50 6.27
CA ILE A 21 -4.23 -9.72 4.86
C ILE A 21 -2.87 -9.06 4.57
N ALA A 22 -2.67 -7.81 5.02
CA ALA A 22 -1.41 -7.12 4.85
C ALA A 22 -0.24 -7.82 5.58
N LEU A 23 -0.51 -8.34 6.78
CA LEU A 23 0.49 -9.10 7.55
C LEU A 23 0.87 -10.40 6.85
N GLU A 24 -0.10 -11.17 6.35
CA GLU A 24 0.18 -12.40 5.60
C GLU A 24 0.91 -12.13 4.28
N LEU A 25 0.60 -11.03 3.59
CA LEU A 25 1.36 -10.61 2.41
C LEU A 25 2.84 -10.32 2.75
N ILE A 26 3.11 -9.59 3.83
CA ILE A 26 4.49 -9.30 4.28
C ILE A 26 5.21 -10.60 4.65
N ARG A 27 4.53 -11.53 5.34
CA ARG A 27 5.08 -12.85 5.68
C ARG A 27 5.43 -13.66 4.43
N ALA A 28 4.50 -13.76 3.48
CA ALA A 28 4.68 -14.51 2.25
C ALA A 28 5.78 -13.91 1.37
N ALA A 29 5.93 -12.58 1.35
CA ALA A 29 6.99 -11.91 0.61
C ALA A 29 8.39 -12.14 1.21
N GLY A 30 8.50 -12.45 2.50
CA GLY A 30 9.78 -12.66 3.20
C GLY A 30 10.65 -11.41 3.32
N VAL A 31 10.11 -10.22 2.97
CA VAL A 31 10.82 -8.93 2.97
C VAL A 31 9.90 -7.80 3.45
N PRO A 32 10.44 -6.69 3.98
CA PRO A 32 9.65 -5.49 4.23
C PRO A 32 9.08 -4.90 2.94
N ILE A 33 7.84 -4.43 2.98
CA ILE A 33 7.15 -3.84 1.83
C ILE A 33 7.06 -2.32 1.99
N ALA A 34 7.61 -1.58 1.04
CA ALA A 34 7.39 -0.13 0.93
C ALA A 34 6.06 0.12 0.21
N ALA A 35 5.14 0.86 0.84
CA ALA A 35 3.80 1.08 0.30
C ALA A 35 3.25 2.48 0.63
N PRO A 36 3.09 3.37 -0.36
CA PRO A 36 2.25 4.58 -0.24
C PRO A 36 0.76 4.22 -0.35
N SER A 37 -0.12 5.23 -0.42
CA SER A 37 -1.53 5.00 -0.77
C SER A 37 -1.67 4.54 -2.22
N ALA A 38 -2.61 3.64 -2.49
CA ALA A 38 -2.75 2.93 -3.77
C ALA A 38 -3.55 3.73 -4.81
N ASN A 39 -3.15 4.99 -5.05
CA ASN A 39 -3.80 5.91 -5.99
C ASN A 39 -2.79 6.67 -6.84
N ARG A 40 -3.27 7.28 -7.92
CA ARG A 40 -2.55 8.30 -8.66
C ARG A 40 -2.31 9.50 -7.76
N SER A 41 -1.09 10.03 -7.79
CA SER A 41 -0.70 11.19 -6.98
C SER A 41 -1.66 12.36 -7.19
N GLY A 42 -2.12 12.95 -6.08
CA GLY A 42 -3.08 14.05 -6.07
C GLY A 42 -4.55 13.64 -5.98
N ARG A 43 -4.88 12.34 -6.12
CA ARG A 43 -6.24 11.83 -5.89
C ARG A 43 -6.47 11.46 -4.42
N PRO A 44 -7.73 11.41 -3.95
CA PRO A 44 -8.07 10.86 -2.64
C PRO A 44 -7.54 9.45 -2.46
N SER A 45 -7.16 9.11 -1.23
CA SER A 45 -6.73 7.75 -0.89
C SER A 45 -7.88 6.77 -1.06
N PRO A 46 -7.63 5.58 -1.63
CA PRO A 46 -8.66 4.59 -1.86
C PRO A 46 -8.97 3.84 -0.57
N THR A 47 -10.24 3.50 -0.39
CA THR A 47 -10.75 2.80 0.79
C THR A 47 -11.33 1.44 0.46
N ASP A 48 -11.47 1.11 -0.82
CA ASP A 48 -11.89 -0.17 -1.36
C ASP A 48 -11.07 -0.53 -2.61
N ALA A 49 -11.11 -1.81 -2.99
CA ALA A 49 -10.36 -2.31 -4.15
C ALA A 49 -10.95 -1.87 -5.49
N ALA A 50 -12.23 -1.47 -5.54
CA ALA A 50 -12.85 -0.98 -6.78
C ALA A 50 -12.21 0.36 -7.19
N THR A 51 -12.06 1.28 -6.24
CA THR A 51 -11.39 2.56 -6.42
C THR A 51 -9.92 2.38 -6.84
N VAL A 52 -9.21 1.40 -6.26
CA VAL A 52 -7.83 1.07 -6.68
C VAL A 52 -7.81 0.59 -8.13
N ARG A 53 -8.71 -0.32 -8.52
CA ARG A 53 -8.80 -0.85 -9.89
C ARG A 53 -9.10 0.25 -10.90
N GLU A 54 -10.02 1.16 -10.59
CA GLU A 54 -10.35 2.29 -11.45
C GLU A 54 -9.20 3.27 -11.63
N ASP A 55 -8.40 3.50 -10.59
CA ASP A 55 -7.36 4.54 -10.64
C ASP A 55 -6.03 4.05 -11.19
N ILE A 56 -5.56 2.88 -10.72
CA ILE A 56 -4.23 2.36 -11.05
C ILE A 56 -4.24 0.89 -11.50
N GLY A 57 -5.41 0.27 -11.71
CA GLY A 57 -5.52 -1.15 -12.04
C GLY A 57 -4.68 -1.57 -13.24
N ASP A 58 -4.69 -0.77 -14.32
CA ASP A 58 -3.91 -1.04 -15.52
C ASP A 58 -2.39 -0.82 -15.34
N ALA A 59 -1.98 -0.13 -14.27
CA ALA A 59 -0.59 0.19 -13.97
C ALA A 59 0.07 -0.79 -12.98
N VAL A 60 -0.70 -1.75 -12.44
CA VAL A 60 -0.21 -2.72 -11.46
C VAL A 60 -0.48 -4.15 -11.94
N LEU A 61 0.38 -5.07 -11.53
CA LEU A 61 0.22 -6.49 -11.88
C LEU A 61 -0.94 -7.17 -11.16
N MET A 62 -1.34 -6.66 -10.00
CA MET A 62 -2.32 -7.29 -9.12
C MET A 62 -2.97 -6.26 -8.20
N VAL A 63 -4.26 -6.46 -7.92
CA VAL A 63 -4.98 -5.82 -6.82
C VAL A 63 -5.52 -6.92 -5.91
N LEU A 64 -5.13 -6.89 -4.63
CA LEU A 64 -5.63 -7.83 -3.63
C LEU A 64 -6.87 -7.23 -2.96
N ASP A 65 -8.03 -7.87 -3.16
CA ASP A 65 -9.30 -7.41 -2.62
C ASP A 65 -9.53 -7.95 -1.20
N GLY A 66 -9.39 -7.07 -0.21
CA GLY A 66 -9.64 -7.37 1.20
C GLY A 66 -10.92 -6.74 1.76
N GLY A 67 -11.79 -6.22 0.87
CA GLY A 67 -12.93 -5.38 1.25
C GLY A 67 -12.53 -3.96 1.70
N PRO A 68 -13.51 -3.15 2.17
CA PRO A 68 -13.26 -1.78 2.60
C PRO A 68 -12.35 -1.68 3.83
N THR A 69 -11.54 -0.63 3.90
CA THR A 69 -10.73 -0.33 5.09
C THR A 69 -11.62 0.04 6.29
N LYS A 70 -11.24 -0.41 7.49
CA LYS A 70 -12.04 -0.17 8.72
C LYS A 70 -12.05 1.29 9.20
N VAL A 71 -10.99 2.04 8.91
CA VAL A 71 -10.79 3.40 9.43
C VAL A 71 -11.00 4.46 8.36
N GLY A 72 -10.76 4.16 7.08
CA GLY A 72 -10.42 5.16 6.07
C GLY A 72 -11.57 5.94 5.42
N LEU A 73 -12.74 6.12 6.06
CA LEU A 73 -13.83 6.98 5.58
C LEU A 73 -13.47 8.48 5.61
#